data_AF-A0A099JHE7-F1
#
_entry.id   AF-A0A099JHE7-F1
#
_cell.length_a   1.000
_cell.length_b   1.000
_cell.length_c   1.000
_cell.angle_alpha   90.00
_cell.angle_beta   90.00
_cell.angle_gamma   90.00
#
_symmetry.space_group_name_H-M   'P 1'
#
loop_
_entity.id
_entity.type
_entity.pdbx_description
1 polymer ?
#
loop_
_entity_poly.entity_id
_entity_poly.type
_entity_poly.pdbx_seq_one_letter_code
_entity_poly.pdbx_strand_id
1 'polypeptide(L)'
;MSSDHDVVLLETVKTHRSRLRAAFLFGELSERRVANDNVRRVIGSMVLAAVLCASCIGVSFVVDLLQQRAAAAQTQIVQTPTPAPSTPATPAEVDTP
;
A
#
# COMPACT_ATOMS: atom_id res chain seq x y z
N MET A 1 -40.32 -26.54 27.28
CA MET A 1 -40.27 -27.80 26.51
C MET A 1 -40.16 -27.59 24.99
N SER A 2 -40.59 -26.45 24.40
CA SER A 2 -40.39 -26.16 22.97
C SER A 2 -38.96 -25.76 22.60
N SER A 3 -38.27 -25.03 23.49
CA SER A 3 -36.94 -24.48 23.22
C SER A 3 -35.86 -25.54 23.01
N ASP A 4 -35.99 -26.70 23.67
CA ASP A 4 -35.02 -27.80 23.54
C ASP A 4 -35.05 -28.42 22.14
N HIS A 5 -36.22 -28.44 21.47
CA HIS A 5 -36.36 -28.97 20.11
C HIS A 5 -35.65 -28.07 19.09
N ASP A 6 -35.80 -26.75 19.22
CA ASP A 6 -35.15 -25.78 18.34
C ASP A 6 -33.62 -25.81 18.50
N VAL A 7 -33.13 -26.01 19.72
CA VAL A 7 -31.69 -26.16 20.00
C VAL A 7 -31.12 -27.41 19.31
N VAL A 8 -31.84 -28.53 19.36
CA VAL A 8 -31.44 -29.79 18.69
C VAL A 8 -31.43 -29.62 17.17
N LEU A 9 -32.40 -28.91 16.60
CA LEU A 9 -32.41 -28.60 15.17
C LEU A 9 -31.25 -27.68 14.78
N LEU A 10 -30.94 -26.65 15.58
CA LEU A 10 -29.82 -25.76 15.32
C LEU A 10 -28.48 -26.49 15.39
N GLU A 11 -28.27 -27.37 16.36
CA GLU A 11 -27.09 -28.25 16.46
C GLU A 11 -26.95 -29.13 15.19
N THR A 12 -28.06 -29.73 14.76
CA THR A 12 -28.09 -30.61 13.59
C THR A 12 -27.81 -29.85 12.28
N VAL A 13 -28.42 -28.67 12.09
CA VAL A 13 -28.18 -27.85 10.90
C VAL A 13 -26.76 -27.27 10.90
N LYS A 14 -26.22 -26.86 12.06
CA LYS A 14 -24.85 -26.38 12.19
C LYS A 14 -23.84 -27.45 11.77
N THR A 15 -24.00 -28.69 12.22
CA THR A 15 -23.11 -29.80 11.85
C THR A 15 -23.24 -30.14 10.36
N HIS A 16 -24.46 -30.19 9.82
CA HIS A 16 -24.69 -30.47 8.40
C HIS A 16 -24.08 -29.39 7.49
N ARG A 17 -24.27 -28.11 7.84
CA ARG A 17 -23.70 -26.96 7.11
C ARG A 17 -22.17 -26.91 7.23
N SER A 18 -21.62 -27.24 8.40
CA SER A 18 -20.17 -27.34 8.61
C SER A 18 -19.55 -28.42 7.73
N ARG A 19 -20.19 -29.59 7.66
CA ARG A 19 -19.74 -30.70 6.80
C ARG A 19 -19.86 -30.37 5.32
N LEU A 20 -20.95 -29.74 4.88
CA LEU A 20 -21.12 -29.28 3.50
C LEU A 20 -20.08 -28.21 3.11
N ARG A 21 -19.82 -27.24 4.00
CA ARG A 21 -18.77 -26.25 3.79
C ARG A 21 -17.39 -26.86 3.74
N ALA A 22 -17.11 -27.82 4.62
CA ALA A 22 -15.85 -28.54 4.60
C ALA A 22 -15.71 -29.33 3.29
N ALA A 23 -16.76 -30.02 2.82
CA ALA A 23 -16.73 -30.72 1.54
C ALA A 23 -16.56 -29.78 0.35
N PHE A 24 -17.18 -28.58 0.39
CA PHE A 24 -17.05 -27.59 -0.68
C PHE A 24 -15.69 -26.89 -0.68
N LEU A 25 -15.11 -26.63 0.50
CA LEU A 25 -13.81 -25.99 0.63
C LEU A 25 -12.64 -26.98 0.47
N PHE A 26 -12.83 -28.27 0.79
CA PHE A 26 -11.76 -29.26 0.88
C PHE A 26 -11.93 -30.49 -0.04
N GLY A 27 -13.03 -30.64 -0.79
CA GLY A 27 -13.22 -31.77 -1.71
C GLY A 27 -13.43 -33.13 -1.01
N GLU A 28 -13.67 -34.18 -1.79
CA GLU A 28 -13.93 -35.56 -1.34
C GLU A 28 -12.87 -36.05 -0.33
N LEU A 29 -13.30 -36.86 0.66
CA LEU A 29 -12.59 -37.25 1.89
C LEU A 29 -11.12 -37.71 1.77
N SER A 30 -10.65 -38.11 0.58
CA SER A 30 -9.23 -38.44 0.31
C SER A 30 -8.30 -37.21 0.38
N GLU A 31 -8.82 -36.01 0.11
CA GLU A 31 -8.01 -34.80 -0.01
C GLU A 31 -7.81 -34.06 1.32
N ARG A 32 -8.26 -34.61 2.45
CA ARG A 32 -8.22 -33.93 3.76
C ARG A 32 -6.82 -33.51 4.22
N ARG A 33 -5.78 -34.25 3.83
CA ARG A 33 -4.38 -33.93 4.17
C ARG A 33 -3.81 -32.87 3.20
N VAL A 34 -4.08 -33.03 1.91
CA VAL A 34 -3.65 -32.11 0.84
C VAL A 34 -4.36 -30.75 0.94
N ALA A 35 -5.63 -30.73 1.29
CA ALA A 35 -6.43 -29.53 1.35
C ALA A 35 -6.08 -28.65 2.58
N ASN A 36 -5.68 -29.26 3.70
CA ASN A 36 -5.16 -28.51 4.84
C ASN A 36 -3.81 -27.84 4.51
N ASP A 37 -2.95 -28.51 3.74
CA ASP A 37 -1.68 -27.94 3.25
C ASP A 37 -1.91 -26.85 2.21
N ASN A 38 -2.85 -27.04 1.28
CA ASN A 38 -3.24 -26.02 0.30
C ASN A 38 -3.86 -24.80 0.97
N VAL A 39 -4.71 -24.95 1.98
CA VAL A 39 -5.27 -23.81 2.74
C VAL A 39 -4.17 -23.05 3.49
N ARG A 40 -3.23 -23.76 4.12
CA ARG A 40 -2.04 -23.11 4.72
C ARG A 40 -1.21 -22.36 3.68
N ARG A 41 -1.02 -22.94 2.49
CA ARG A 41 -0.28 -22.32 1.38
C ARG A 41 -1.01 -21.09 0.83
N VAL A 42 -2.34 -21.15 0.70
CA VAL A 42 -3.17 -20.02 0.26
C VAL A 42 -3.11 -18.88 1.27
N ILE A 43 -3.29 -19.16 2.56
CA ILE A 43 -3.15 -18.15 3.62
C ILE A 43 -1.74 -17.54 3.58
N GLY A 44 -0.70 -18.37 3.45
CA GLY A 44 0.68 -17.90 3.31
C GLY A 44 0.87 -16.98 2.09
N SER A 45 0.36 -17.36 0.92
CA SER A 45 0.45 -16.55 -0.30
C SER A 45 -0.34 -15.24 -0.20
N MET A 46 -1.48 -15.25 0.48
CA MET A 46 -2.32 -14.07 0.67
C MET A 46 -1.64 -13.05 1.58
N VAL A 47 -1.01 -13.51 2.66
CA VAL A 47 -0.19 -12.66 3.54
C VAL A 47 0.99 -12.08 2.75
N LEU A 48 1.70 -12.91 1.98
CA LEU A 48 2.84 -12.45 1.17
C LEU A 48 2.42 -11.39 0.14
N ALA A 49 1.31 -11.62 -0.58
CA ALA A 49 0.75 -10.65 -1.53
C ALA A 49 0.34 -9.34 -0.85
N ALA A 50 -0.30 -9.41 0.32
CA ALA A 50 -0.69 -8.23 1.09
C ALA A 50 0.53 -7.41 1.53
N VAL A 51 1.60 -8.07 2.01
CA VAL A 51 2.85 -7.41 2.40
C VAL A 51 3.52 -6.75 1.19
N LEU A 52 3.58 -7.42 0.03
CA LEU A 52 4.12 -6.84 -1.20
C LEU A 52 3.33 -5.60 -1.62
N CYS A 53 2.00 -5.67 -1.66
CA CYS A 53 1.16 -4.52 -1.98
C CYS A 53 1.38 -3.36 -0.99
N ALA A 54 1.38 -3.63 0.32
CA ALA A 54 1.61 -2.62 1.34
C ALA A 54 3.00 -1.97 1.22
N SER A 55 4.03 -2.76 0.90
CA SER A 55 5.39 -2.26 0.70
C SER A 55 5.48 -1.33 -0.52
N CYS A 56 4.84 -1.68 -1.64
CA CYS A 56 4.83 -0.85 -2.84
C CYS A 56 4.19 0.52 -2.57
N ILE A 57 3.03 0.52 -1.90
CA ILE A 57 2.30 1.76 -1.59
C ILE A 57 3.10 2.63 -0.61
N GLY A 58 3.69 2.02 0.43
CA GLY A 58 4.48 2.73 1.44
C GLY A 58 5.76 3.36 0.87
N VAL A 59 6.52 2.62 0.07
CA VAL A 59 7.76 3.12 -0.55
C VAL A 59 7.46 4.26 -1.53
N SER A 60 6.38 4.15 -2.30
CA SER A 60 5.98 5.20 -3.26
C SER A 60 5.77 6.54 -2.56
N PHE A 61 5.12 6.55 -1.40
CA PHE A 61 4.88 7.76 -0.61
C PHE A 61 6.19 8.36 -0.06
N VAL A 62 7.08 7.53 0.47
CA VAL A 62 8.36 7.99 1.04
C VAL A 62 9.26 8.58 -0.05
N VAL A 63 9.32 7.93 -1.22
CA VAL A 63 10.13 8.40 -2.35
C VAL A 63 9.62 9.74 -2.87
N ASP A 64 8.29 9.90 -3.01
CA ASP A 64 7.70 11.17 -3.48
C ASP A 64 8.02 12.34 -2.53
N LEU A 65 7.90 12.11 -1.21
CA LEU A 65 8.31 13.13 -0.22
C LEU A 65 9.79 13.48 -0.30
N LEU A 66 10.68 12.50 -0.50
CA LEU A 66 12.11 12.76 -0.65
C LEU A 66 12.41 13.53 -1.95
N GLN A 67 11.77 13.15 -3.06
CA GLN A 67 11.92 13.80 -4.37
C GLN A 67 11.48 15.25 -4.31
N GLN A 68 10.36 15.56 -3.65
CA GLN A 68 9.85 16.92 -3.51
C GLN A 68 10.82 17.82 -2.72
N ARG A 69 11.45 17.28 -1.66
CA ARG A 69 12.46 18.00 -0.88
C ARG A 69 13.76 18.18 -1.65
N ALA A 70 14.19 17.16 -2.39
CA ALA A 70 15.36 17.23 -3.25
C ALA A 70 15.17 18.26 -4.37
N ALA A 71 14.00 18.27 -5.03
CA ALA A 71 13.67 19.23 -6.08
C ALA A 71 13.66 20.68 -5.56
N ALA A 72 13.08 20.93 -4.38
CA ALA A 72 13.07 22.25 -3.74
C ALA A 72 14.49 22.74 -3.37
N ALA A 73 15.33 21.85 -2.81
CA ALA A 73 16.74 22.16 -2.53
C ALA A 73 17.52 22.46 -3.82
N GLN A 74 17.23 21.72 -4.91
CA GLN A 74 17.90 21.89 -6.20
C GLN A 74 17.50 23.19 -6.92
N THR A 75 16.27 23.67 -6.74
CA THR A 75 15.86 24.98 -7.29
C THR A 75 16.55 26.14 -6.58
N GLN A 76 16.86 25.98 -5.28
CA GLN A 76 17.51 27.04 -4.49
C GLN A 76 18.97 27.27 -4.88
N ILE A 77 19.69 26.24 -5.34
CA ILE A 77 21.08 26.37 -5.81
C ILE A 77 21.17 27.01 -7.22
N VAL A 78 20.15 26.83 -8.06
CA VAL A 78 20.11 27.41 -9.42
C VAL A 78 19.58 28.85 -9.45
N GLN A 79 18.84 29.29 -8.42
CA GLN A 79 18.27 30.64 -8.35
C GLN A 79 19.16 31.68 -7.65
N THR A 80 20.47 31.47 -7.50
CA THR A 80 21.35 32.58 -7.11
C THR A 80 21.27 33.62 -8.23
N PRO A 81 20.61 34.79 -8.04
CA PRO A 81 20.51 35.79 -9.09
C PRO A 81 21.92 36.33 -9.26
N THR A 82 22.53 36.10 -10.43
CA THR A 82 23.73 36.83 -10.82
C THR A 82 23.42 38.31 -10.67
N PRO A 83 24.10 39.06 -9.79
CA PRO A 83 23.89 40.49 -9.69
C PRO A 83 24.33 41.08 -11.03
N ALA A 84 23.36 41.64 -11.76
CA ALA A 84 23.65 42.45 -12.93
C ALA A 84 24.62 43.56 -12.49
N PRO A 85 25.73 43.80 -13.21
CA PRO A 85 26.63 44.88 -12.86
C PRO A 85 25.86 46.19 -13.01
N SER A 86 25.59 46.85 -11.89
CA SER A 86 25.16 48.24 -11.86
C SER A 86 26.27 49.06 -12.50
N THR A 87 26.02 49.54 -13.72
CA THR A 87 26.87 50.52 -14.40
C THR A 87 27.05 51.70 -13.45
N PRO A 88 28.29 52.05 -13.06
CA PRO A 88 28.52 53.21 -12.21
C PRO A 88 28.07 54.45 -12.98
N ALA A 89 27.30 55.29 -12.31
CA ALA A 89 27.11 56.66 -12.73
C ALA A 89 28.49 57.31 -12.93
N THR A 90 28.78 57.72 -14.17
CA THR A 90 29.86 58.68 -14.45
C THR A 90 29.25 60.07 -14.29
N PRO A 91 29.67 60.85 -13.26
CA PRO A 91 29.45 62.29 -13.24
C PRO A 91 30.51 62.98 -14.10
N ALA A 92 30.19 64.20 -14.53
CA ALA A 92 31.06 65.15 -15.26
C ALA A 92 31.14 64.89 -16.78
N GLU A 93 30.54 65.78 -17.57
CA GLU A 93 31.24 66.94 -18.18
C GLU A 93 31.92 66.46 -19.47
N VAL A 94 31.48 66.89 -20.65
CA VAL A 94 31.91 68.14 -21.26
C VAL A 94 30.83 68.62 -22.24
N ASP A 95 30.44 69.88 -22.06
CA ASP A 95 29.58 70.69 -22.90
C ASP A 95 30.39 71.36 -24.03
N THR A 96 29.67 71.61 -25.14
CA THR A 96 29.89 72.63 -26.18
C THR A 96 31.11 72.54 -27.14
N PRO A 97 31.11 73.28 -28.27
CA PRO A 97 30.15 73.36 -29.39
C PRO A 97 30.73 72.86 -30.75
#